data_AF-A0A7S0BJK0-F1
#
_entry.id   AF-A0A7S0BJK0-F1
#
_cell.length_a   1.000
_cell.length_b   1.000
_cell.length_c   1.000
_cell.angle_alpha   90.00
_cell.angle_beta   90.00
_cell.angle_gamma   90.00
#
_symmetry.space_group_name_H-M   'P 1'
#
loop_
_entity.id
_entity.type
_entity.pdbx_description
1 polymer ?
#
loop_
_entity_poly.entity_id
_entity_poly.type
_entity_poly.pdbx_seq_one_letter_code
_entity_poly.pdbx_strand_id
1 'polypeptide(L)'
;DEPGRSRMQFLSIALVFALVLVDGCLGFHFYLGAGKTQCFSEMFHGDTKVVAEYLVASGEGEMPVDFSVHDENQEVIYKKEGISHGKFSFTTPSGGDSSYDDYYDYEADDYDYEA
;
A
#
# COMPACT_ATOMS: atom_id res chain seq x y z
N ASP A 1 36.15 37.27 -1.25
CA ASP A 1 34.69 37.17 -1.15
C ASP A 1 34.12 36.44 -2.36
N GLU A 2 33.74 35.18 -2.19
CA GLU A 2 33.14 34.36 -3.25
C GLU A 2 31.61 34.33 -3.11
N PRO A 3 30.85 35.03 -3.97
CA PRO A 3 29.38 35.12 -3.88
C PRO A 3 28.62 33.82 -4.24
N GLY A 4 29.33 32.73 -4.53
CA GLY A 4 28.73 31.46 -4.98
C GLY A 4 28.29 30.51 -3.84
N ARG A 5 28.92 30.60 -2.66
CA ARG A 5 28.72 29.58 -1.59
C ARG A 5 27.34 29.66 -0.92
N SER A 6 26.77 30.86 -0.84
CA SER A 6 25.47 31.09 -0.19
C SER A 6 24.29 30.64 -1.07
N ARG A 7 24.36 30.87 -2.39
CA ARG A 7 23.28 30.49 -3.32
C ARG A 7 23.10 28.97 -3.43
N MET A 8 24.21 28.22 -3.34
CA MET A 8 24.18 26.76 -3.41
C MET A 8 23.54 26.14 -2.17
N GLN A 9 23.71 26.74 -0.98
CA GLN A 9 23.10 26.25 0.27
C GLN A 9 21.58 26.43 0.31
N PHE A 10 21.06 27.57 -0.20
CA PHE A 10 19.61 27.80 -0.26
C PHE A 10 18.90 26.86 -1.24
N LEU A 11 19.55 26.53 -2.36
CA LEU A 11 19.07 25.54 -3.33
C LEU A 11 19.00 24.13 -2.71
N SER A 12 20.01 23.73 -1.94
CA SER A 12 20.02 22.43 -1.26
C SER A 12 18.90 22.29 -0.23
N ILE A 13 18.67 23.34 0.57
CA ILE A 13 17.61 23.34 1.60
C ILE A 13 16.22 23.28 0.94
N ALA A 14 16.01 24.06 -0.13
CA ALA A 14 14.76 24.03 -0.88
C ALA A 14 14.50 22.64 -1.52
N LEU A 15 15.55 21.98 -2.02
CA LEU A 15 15.45 20.63 -2.59
C LEU A 15 15.05 19.59 -1.52
N VAL A 16 15.68 19.63 -0.34
CA VAL A 16 15.34 18.72 0.76
C VAL A 16 13.90 18.95 1.23
N PHE A 17 13.48 20.21 1.35
CA PHE A 17 12.10 20.54 1.73
C PHE A 17 11.09 20.08 0.67
N ALA A 18 11.42 20.21 -0.61
CA ALA A 18 10.57 19.72 -1.70
C ALA A 18 10.44 18.19 -1.70
N LEU A 19 11.50 17.44 -1.35
CA LEU A 19 11.45 15.98 -1.27
C LEU A 19 10.59 15.47 -0.10
N VAL A 20 10.57 16.20 1.03
CA VAL A 20 9.69 15.87 2.19
C VAL A 20 8.21 16.06 1.88
N LEU A 21 7.87 16.93 0.92
CA LEU A 21 6.49 17.18 0.51
C LEU A 21 5.92 16.13 -0.46
N VAL A 22 6.70 15.12 -0.85
CA VAL A 22 6.26 14.06 -1.79
C VAL A 22 5.55 12.90 -1.07
N ASP A 23 5.26 13.04 0.22
CA ASP A 23 4.54 12.02 0.97
C ASP A 23 3.06 12.00 0.56
N GLY A 24 2.59 10.90 -0.04
CA GLY A 24 1.14 10.63 -0.15
C GLY A 24 0.57 10.16 -1.49
N CYS A 25 1.38 9.83 -2.50
CA CYS A 25 0.88 9.15 -3.70
C CYS A 25 1.73 7.94 -4.05
N LEU A 26 1.46 6.83 -3.38
CA LEU A 26 2.01 5.53 -3.75
C LEU A 26 1.25 5.02 -4.98
N GLY A 27 1.87 5.17 -6.14
CA GLY A 27 1.48 4.43 -7.35
C GLY A 27 2.48 3.31 -7.59
N PHE A 28 2.00 2.13 -7.99
CA PHE A 28 2.87 1.04 -8.41
C PHE A 28 2.35 0.41 -9.71
N HIS A 29 3.26 -0.26 -10.41
CA HIS A 29 2.96 -0.98 -11.64
C HIS A 29 3.46 -2.41 -11.50
N PHE A 30 2.74 -3.36 -12.10
CA PHE A 30 3.12 -4.76 -12.09
C PHE A 30 2.57 -5.45 -13.34
N TYR A 31 3.14 -6.61 -13.67
CA TYR A 31 2.65 -7.46 -14.74
C TYR A 31 1.68 -8.49 -14.17
N LEU A 32 0.50 -8.62 -14.78
CA LEU A 32 -0.48 -9.66 -14.45
C LEU A 32 -0.63 -10.60 -15.64
N GLY A 33 -0.28 -11.87 -15.45
CA GLY A 33 -0.44 -12.89 -16.50
C GLY A 33 -1.91 -13.28 -16.72
N ALA A 34 -2.22 -13.79 -17.91
CA ALA A 34 -3.56 -14.28 -18.23
C ALA A 34 -4.01 -15.40 -17.25
N GLY A 35 -5.23 -15.26 -16.72
CA GLY A 35 -5.81 -16.20 -15.75
C GLY A 35 -5.09 -16.25 -14.40
N LYS A 36 -4.27 -15.24 -14.08
CA LYS A 36 -3.60 -15.12 -12.78
C LYS A 36 -4.31 -14.10 -11.89
N THR A 37 -4.16 -14.30 -10.59
CA THR A 37 -4.58 -13.36 -9.55
C THR A 37 -3.33 -12.89 -8.82
N GLN A 38 -3.20 -11.59 -8.61
CA GLN A 38 -2.16 -10.99 -7.79
C GLN A 38 -2.84 -10.23 -6.65
N CYS A 39 -2.43 -10.51 -5.42
CA CYS A 39 -2.96 -9.86 -4.23
C CYS A 39 -1.92 -8.89 -3.65
N PHE A 40 -2.41 -7.80 -3.08
CA PHE A 40 -1.65 -6.82 -2.30
C PHE A 40 -2.37 -6.63 -0.97
N SER A 41 -1.60 -6.37 0.09
CA SER A 41 -2.15 -6.13 1.43
C SER A 41 -1.61 -4.81 1.96
N GLU A 42 -2.48 -4.03 2.59
CA GLU A 42 -2.15 -2.75 3.21
C GLU A 42 -2.95 -2.61 4.51
N MET A 43 -2.30 -2.09 5.54
CA MET A 43 -2.94 -1.88 6.85
C MET A 43 -3.49 -0.46 6.91
N PHE A 44 -4.77 -0.34 7.19
CA PHE A 44 -5.47 0.92 7.37
C PHE A 44 -6.14 0.95 8.74
N HIS A 45 -6.23 2.14 9.34
CA HIS A 45 -7.03 2.32 10.55
C HIS A 45 -8.53 2.17 10.22
N GLY A 46 -9.34 1.91 11.24
CA GLY A 46 -10.80 1.93 11.10
C GLY A 46 -11.33 3.27 10.57
N ASP A 47 -12.47 3.24 9.88
CA ASP A 47 -13.14 4.41 9.32
C ASP A 47 -12.28 5.25 8.34
N THR A 48 -11.23 4.66 7.79
CA THR A 48 -10.34 5.30 6.81
C THR A 48 -10.98 5.26 5.44
N LYS A 49 -11.09 6.44 4.80
CA LYS A 49 -11.52 6.54 3.40
C LYS A 49 -10.33 6.29 2.47
N VAL A 50 -10.38 5.18 1.75
CA VAL A 50 -9.40 4.81 0.73
C VAL A 50 -9.92 5.26 -0.63
N VAL A 51 -9.05 5.90 -1.42
CA VAL A 51 -9.32 6.32 -2.80
C VAL A 51 -8.17 5.84 -3.67
N ALA A 52 -8.48 5.15 -4.75
CA ALA A 52 -7.48 4.61 -5.66
C ALA A 52 -7.88 4.80 -7.12
N GLU A 53 -6.86 4.91 -7.96
CA GLU A 53 -6.96 5.00 -9.41
C GLU A 53 -6.22 3.81 -10.03
N TYR A 54 -6.80 3.21 -11.06
CA TYR A 54 -6.19 2.09 -11.77
C TYR A 54 -6.23 2.32 -13.28
N LEU A 55 -5.24 1.74 -13.95
CA LEU A 55 -5.11 1.73 -15.39
C LEU A 55 -4.49 0.40 -15.83
N VAL A 56 -5.20 -0.33 -16.69
CA VAL A 56 -4.66 -1.47 -17.44
C VAL A 56 -3.87 -0.89 -18.61
N ALA A 57 -2.57 -0.72 -18.40
CA ALA A 57 -1.71 0.07 -19.28
C ALA A 57 -1.45 -0.59 -20.65
N SER A 58 -1.38 -1.92 -20.71
CA SER A 58 -1.11 -2.63 -21.96
C SER A 58 -1.60 -4.08 -21.91
N GLY A 59 -1.83 -4.63 -23.10
CA GLY A 59 -2.24 -6.01 -23.26
C GLY A 59 -2.34 -6.44 -24.72
N GLU A 60 -2.15 -7.74 -24.99
CA GLU A 60 -2.46 -8.33 -26.29
C GLU A 60 -3.98 -8.55 -26.40
N GLY A 61 -4.68 -7.63 -27.08
CA GLY A 61 -6.14 -7.70 -27.28
C GLY A 61 -6.96 -7.18 -26.09
N GLU A 62 -8.22 -7.59 -26.00
CA GLU A 62 -9.09 -7.26 -24.87
C GLU A 62 -8.75 -8.14 -23.67
N MET A 63 -8.00 -7.59 -22.71
CA MET A 63 -7.68 -8.23 -21.44
C MET A 63 -8.30 -7.46 -20.27
N PRO A 64 -9.61 -7.61 -20.03
CA PRO A 64 -10.23 -7.05 -18.84
C PRO A 64 -9.61 -7.65 -17.57
N VAL A 65 -9.48 -6.83 -16.55
CA VAL A 65 -9.05 -7.27 -15.21
C VAL A 65 -10.28 -7.26 -14.30
N ASP A 66 -10.32 -8.18 -13.34
CA ASP A 66 -11.29 -8.14 -12.25
C ASP A 66 -10.57 -7.66 -10.98
N PHE A 67 -11.25 -6.85 -10.18
CA PHE A 67 -10.70 -6.25 -8.98
C PHE A 67 -11.65 -6.43 -7.81
N SER A 68 -11.13 -6.89 -6.68
CA SER A 68 -11.88 -7.00 -5.43
C SER A 68 -11.02 -6.59 -4.24
N VAL A 69 -11.64 -5.91 -3.29
CA VAL A 69 -11.06 -5.60 -1.98
C VAL A 69 -11.77 -6.45 -0.96
N HIS A 70 -10.97 -7.10 -0.11
CA HIS A 70 -11.43 -7.94 0.98
C HIS A 70 -10.96 -7.30 2.29
N ASP A 71 -11.78 -7.41 3.33
CA ASP A 71 -11.34 -7.07 4.68
C ASP A 71 -10.50 -8.20 5.31
N GLU A 72 -10.11 -8.01 6.57
CA GLU A 72 -9.37 -9.00 7.37
C GLU A 72 -10.13 -10.33 7.58
N ASN A 73 -11.46 -10.32 7.48
CA ASN A 73 -12.33 -11.50 7.60
C ASN A 73 -12.62 -12.16 6.24
N GLN A 74 -11.97 -11.70 5.17
CA GLN A 74 -12.21 -12.12 3.79
C GLN A 74 -13.61 -11.77 3.27
N GLU A 75 -14.27 -10.78 3.86
CA GLU A 75 -15.52 -10.23 3.34
C GLU A 75 -15.22 -9.27 2.18
N VAL A 76 -15.96 -9.41 1.08
CA VAL A 76 -15.81 -8.55 -0.09
C VAL A 76 -16.45 -7.19 0.20
N ILE A 77 -15.62 -6.19 0.49
CA ILE A 77 -16.06 -4.82 0.74
C ILE A 77 -16.15 -3.97 -0.54
N TYR A 78 -15.46 -4.38 -1.61
CA TYR A 78 -15.59 -3.77 -2.93
C TYR A 78 -15.29 -4.78 -4.03
N LYS A 79 -16.04 -4.74 -5.15
CA LYS A 79 -15.77 -5.59 -6.33
C LYS A 79 -16.15 -4.88 -7.62
N LYS A 80 -15.33 -5.06 -8.65
CA LYS A 80 -15.55 -4.56 -10.01
C LYS A 80 -15.01 -5.59 -11.01
N GLU A 81 -15.80 -5.92 -12.02
CA GLU A 81 -15.42 -6.87 -13.08
C GLU A 81 -15.21 -6.13 -14.40
N GLY A 82 -14.39 -6.67 -15.29
CA GLY A 82 -14.26 -6.13 -16.63
C GLY A 82 -13.53 -4.78 -16.72
N ILE A 83 -12.63 -4.47 -15.78
CA ILE A 83 -12.05 -3.14 -15.65
C ILE A 83 -10.85 -2.89 -16.58
N SER A 84 -10.75 -1.66 -17.09
CA SER A 84 -9.63 -1.19 -17.92
C SER A 84 -9.00 0.09 -17.40
N HIS A 85 -9.79 1.02 -16.86
CA HIS A 85 -9.32 2.22 -16.18
C HIS A 85 -10.43 2.79 -15.29
N GLY A 86 -10.06 3.57 -14.28
CA GLY A 86 -11.03 4.28 -13.46
C GLY A 86 -10.54 4.59 -12.06
N LYS A 87 -11.48 5.08 -11.24
CA LYS A 87 -11.28 5.40 -9.83
C LYS A 87 -12.28 4.63 -8.99
N PHE A 88 -11.87 4.22 -7.81
CA PHE A 88 -12.78 3.70 -6.79
C PHE A 88 -12.46 4.29 -5.43
N SER A 89 -13.44 4.21 -4.55
CA SER A 89 -13.26 4.57 -3.15
C SER A 89 -14.10 3.67 -2.27
N PHE A 90 -13.55 3.30 -1.12
CA PHE A 90 -14.26 2.59 -0.07
C PHE A 90 -13.86 3.18 1.29
N THR A 91 -14.61 2.84 2.33
CA THR A 91 -14.26 3.18 3.72
C THR A 91 -14.03 1.88 4.46
N THR A 92 -12.92 1.79 5.19
CA THR A 92 -12.61 0.60 6.00
C THR A 92 -13.65 0.45 7.12
N PRO A 93 -13.97 -0.79 7.54
CA PRO A 93 -14.85 -1.01 8.67
C PRO A 93 -14.33 -0.32 9.93
N SER A 94 -15.21 0.07 10.83
CA SER A 94 -14.88 0.81 12.07
C SER A 94 -14.08 -0.01 13.11
N GLY A 95 -13.73 -1.27 12.82
CA GLY A 95 -13.18 -2.23 13.77
C GLY A 95 -11.64 -2.33 13.86
N GLY A 96 -10.90 -1.55 13.06
CA GLY A 96 -9.46 -1.74 12.83
C GLY A 96 -8.49 -1.24 13.91
N ASP A 97 -8.91 -1.16 15.18
CA ASP A 97 -8.02 -0.91 16.33
C ASP A 97 -8.31 -1.96 17.41
N SER A 98 -7.94 -3.22 17.20
CA SER A 98 -7.76 -4.18 18.30
C SER A 98 -6.86 -5.35 17.93
N SER A 99 -5.82 -5.51 18.75
CA SER A 99 -4.98 -6.70 18.96
C SER A 99 -3.94 -7.04 17.88
N TYR A 100 -2.92 -6.19 17.74
CA TYR A 100 -1.59 -6.62 17.29
C TYR A 100 -0.60 -6.65 18.48
N ASP A 101 -1.07 -6.96 19.69
CA ASP A 101 -0.23 -7.04 20.90
C ASP A 101 -0.12 -8.47 21.49
N ASP A 102 -0.76 -9.48 20.90
CA ASP A 102 -0.85 -10.83 21.52
C ASP A 102 -0.13 -11.95 20.76
N TYR A 103 0.77 -11.65 19.82
CA TYR A 103 1.55 -12.67 19.09
C TYR A 103 3.05 -12.66 19.44
N TYR A 104 3.35 -12.76 20.74
CA TYR A 104 4.63 -13.27 21.24
C TYR A 104 4.34 -14.29 22.35
N ASP A 105 3.92 -15.48 21.94
CA ASP A 105 3.96 -16.65 22.83
C ASP A 105 5.41 -17.13 22.91
N TYR A 106 6.11 -16.69 23.96
CA TYR A 106 7.37 -17.31 24.34
C TYR A 106 7.04 -18.69 24.91
N GLU A 107 6.97 -19.72 24.07
CA GLU A 107 7.15 -21.07 24.59
C GLU A 107 8.56 -21.13 25.19
N ALA A 108 8.61 -21.17 26.53
CA ALA A 108 9.83 -21.35 27.28
C ALA A 108 10.31 -22.79 27.05
N ASP A 109 11.24 -22.95 26.11
CA ASP A 109 12.00 -24.20 25.97
C ASP A 109 12.80 -24.41 27.26
N ASP A 110 12.30 -25.31 28.11
CA ASP A 110 12.95 -25.79 29.32
C ASP A 110 14.16 -26.64 28.88
N TYR A 111 15.33 -26.02 28.78
CA TYR A 111 16.57 -26.74 28.52
C TYR A 111 17.01 -27.48 29.80
N ASP A 112 16.59 -28.73 29.93
CA ASP A 112 17.15 -29.67 30.90
C ASP A 112 18.63 -29.91 30.59
N TYR A 113 19.50 -29.29 31.39
CA TYR A 113 20.93 -29.54 31.39
C TYR A 113 21.19 -30.78 32.26
N GLU A 114 21.21 -31.97 31.66
CA GLU A 114 21.70 -33.16 32.36
C GLU A 114 23.22 -33.01 32.63
N ALA A 115 23.60 -33.24 33.89
CA ALA A 115 24.95 -33.08 34.43
C ALA A 115 25.78 -34.37 34.39
#